data_AF-A0A8J5R6Y3-F1
#
_entry.id   AF-A0A8J5R6Y3-F1
#
_cell.length_a   1.000
_cell.length_b   1.000
_cell.length_c   1.000
_cell.angle_alpha   90.00
_cell.angle_beta   90.00
_cell.angle_gamma   90.00
#
_symmetry.space_group_name_H-M   'P 1'
#
loop_
_entity.id
_entity.type
_entity.pdbx_description
1 polymer ?
#
loop_
_entity_poly.entity_id
_entity_poly.type
_entity_poly.pdbx_seq_one_letter_code
_entity_poly.pdbx_strand_id
1 'polypeptide(L)'
;MREEAVLDATVQVINLPTNYCDAGQLATVLGWGYLKDKSGATSEWLQKAPVLTLSNEDCLQRLPYPIAQDHICGWYGEGVGFCDGDSGGPLLLNGEIVGVVSMGYDCGSGLPDIYTRVYSYLPWIKRVIRKTNKHTKAFDYLRGWISNQNPPSAIRLKLLLLSLIGKIILLERVMLHLAR
;
A
#
# COMPACT_ATOMS: atom_id res chain seq x y z
N MET A 1 -1.89 -17.89 7.88
CA MET A 1 -0.55 -17.96 7.26
C MET A 1 -0.08 -16.55 7.01
N ARG A 2 1.09 -16.17 7.54
CA ARG A 2 1.80 -14.93 7.19
C ARG A 2 3.28 -15.29 7.25
N GLU A 3 3.88 -15.52 6.09
CA GLU A 3 5.32 -15.69 5.94
C GLU A 3 5.86 -14.45 5.22
N GLU A 4 7.11 -14.09 5.52
CA GLU A 4 7.76 -12.97 4.86
C GLU A 4 8.05 -13.35 3.40
N ALA A 5 7.83 -12.41 2.48
CA ALA A 5 8.19 -12.60 1.08
C ALA A 5 9.71 -12.67 0.93
N VAL A 6 10.22 -13.65 0.18
CA VAL A 6 11.63 -13.74 -0.18
C VAL A 6 11.88 -12.77 -1.34
N LEU A 7 12.81 -11.84 -1.16
CA LEU A 7 13.18 -10.88 -2.20
C LEU A 7 14.14 -11.53 -3.20
N ASP A 8 13.87 -11.32 -4.49
CA ASP A 8 14.66 -11.83 -5.60
C ASP A 8 14.52 -10.94 -6.84
N ALA A 9 15.04 -11.36 -7.99
CA ALA A 9 14.98 -10.57 -9.22
C ALA A 9 13.55 -10.15 -9.66
N THR A 10 12.51 -10.85 -9.20
CA THR A 10 11.08 -10.61 -9.52
C THR A 10 10.29 -10.00 -8.36
N VAL A 11 10.80 -10.10 -7.13
CA VAL A 11 10.15 -9.57 -5.92
C VAL A 11 11.07 -8.55 -5.26
N GLN A 12 10.71 -7.27 -5.34
CA GLN A 12 11.47 -6.15 -4.80
C GLN A 12 10.57 -5.19 -4.04
N VAL A 13 11.17 -4.42 -3.13
CA VAL A 13 10.47 -3.38 -2.36
C VAL A 13 10.52 -2.07 -3.15
N ILE A 14 9.37 -1.39 -3.25
CA ILE A 14 9.29 -0.04 -3.84
C ILE A 14 9.65 1.02 -2.80
N ASN A 15 10.30 2.10 -3.24
CA ASN A 15 10.63 3.21 -2.37
C ASN A 15 9.39 4.04 -2.01
N LEU A 16 9.33 4.47 -0.75
CA LEU A 16 8.40 5.51 -0.33
C LEU A 16 8.85 6.87 -0.89
N PRO A 17 7.92 7.78 -1.19
CA PRO A 17 8.25 9.05 -1.82
C PRO A 17 9.13 9.91 -0.91
N THR A 18 10.19 10.50 -1.48
CA THR A 18 11.02 11.49 -0.76
C THR A 18 10.49 12.90 -0.88
N ASN A 19 9.71 13.20 -1.92
CA ASN A 19 9.19 14.53 -2.21
C ASN A 19 7.67 14.51 -2.39
N TYR A 20 7.08 15.69 -2.26
CA TYR A 20 5.68 15.89 -2.65
C TYR A 20 5.53 15.70 -4.16
N CYS A 21 4.45 15.04 -4.59
CA CYS A 21 4.16 14.84 -6.01
C CYS A 21 3.41 16.06 -6.54
N ASP A 22 4.12 16.98 -7.18
CA ASP A 22 3.54 18.19 -7.78
C ASP A 22 2.72 17.89 -9.05
N ALA A 23 2.02 18.91 -9.55
CA ALA A 23 1.35 18.85 -10.85
C ALA A 23 2.37 18.78 -12.01
N GLY A 24 1.93 18.29 -13.17
CA GLY A 24 2.73 18.23 -14.39
C GLY A 24 3.77 17.10 -14.41
N GLN A 25 3.72 16.16 -13.47
CA GLN A 25 4.61 15.00 -13.44
C GLN A 25 4.02 13.86 -14.27
N LEU A 26 4.87 13.19 -15.06
CA LEU A 26 4.47 12.00 -15.82
C LEU A 26 4.73 10.74 -14.99
N ALA A 27 3.68 10.24 -14.36
CA ALA A 27 3.66 9.02 -13.56
C ALA A 27 3.14 7.82 -14.38
N THR A 28 3.18 6.64 -13.78
CA THR A 28 2.65 5.39 -14.35
C THR A 28 1.79 4.67 -13.34
N VAL A 29 0.56 4.32 -13.71
CA VAL A 29 -0.30 3.40 -12.94
C VAL A 29 -0.14 1.98 -13.49
N LEU A 30 -0.16 0.99 -12.60
CA LEU A 30 -0.04 -0.42 -12.91
C LEU A 30 -1.22 -1.20 -12.34
N GLY A 31 -1.71 -2.21 -13.07
CA GLY A 31 -2.86 -2.98 -12.60
C GLY A 31 -3.30 -4.14 -13.48
N TRP A 32 -4.25 -4.91 -12.97
CA TRP A 32 -4.88 -6.07 -13.63
C TRP A 32 -6.40 -5.93 -13.70
N GLY A 33 -6.94 -4.75 -13.44
CA GLY A 33 -8.35 -4.46 -13.44
C GLY A 33 -9.01 -4.72 -14.80
N TYR A 34 -10.28 -4.37 -14.87
CA TYR A 34 -11.00 -4.45 -16.14
C TYR A 34 -10.39 -3.48 -17.16
N LEU A 35 -10.52 -3.82 -18.45
CA LEU A 35 -10.04 -2.94 -19.52
C LEU A 35 -11.11 -1.93 -19.96
N LYS A 36 -12.36 -2.12 -19.52
CA LYS A 36 -13.54 -1.32 -19.86
C LYS A 36 -14.57 -1.43 -18.73
N ASP A 37 -15.44 -0.44 -18.60
CA ASP A 37 -16.52 -0.46 -17.61
C ASP A 37 -17.44 -1.67 -17.74
N LYS A 38 -17.87 -2.19 -16.58
CA LYS A 38 -19.03 -3.09 -16.39
C LYS A 38 -19.09 -4.29 -17.34
N SER A 39 -17.97 -4.75 -17.87
CA SER A 39 -17.93 -5.84 -18.84
C SER A 39 -16.61 -6.60 -18.82
N GLY A 40 -16.71 -7.91 -19.10
CA GLY A 40 -15.56 -8.79 -19.30
C GLY A 40 -14.97 -9.38 -18.03
N ALA A 41 -13.80 -9.99 -18.18
CA ALA A 41 -12.94 -10.41 -17.08
C ALA A 41 -11.84 -9.35 -16.87
N THR A 42 -11.30 -9.30 -15.66
CA THR A 42 -10.05 -8.60 -15.36
C THR A 42 -8.92 -9.08 -16.27
N SER A 43 -7.91 -8.25 -16.49
CA SER A 43 -6.79 -8.61 -17.36
C SER A 43 -5.95 -9.75 -16.76
N GLU A 44 -5.64 -10.78 -17.57
CA GLU A 44 -4.67 -11.82 -17.19
C GLU A 44 -3.23 -11.28 -17.11
N TRP A 45 -2.93 -10.24 -17.89
CA TRP A 45 -1.60 -9.66 -18.01
C TRP A 45 -1.55 -8.31 -17.31
N LEU A 46 -0.42 -8.03 -16.65
CA LEU A 46 -0.21 -6.73 -16.01
C LEU A 46 -0.28 -5.63 -17.08
N GLN A 47 -1.12 -4.63 -16.84
CA GLN A 47 -1.25 -3.44 -17.66
C GLN A 47 -0.50 -2.27 -17.03
N LYS A 48 -0.20 -1.28 -17.87
CA LYS A 48 0.36 0.01 -17.46
C LYS A 48 -0.27 1.14 -18.26
N ALA A 49 -0.51 2.27 -17.60
CA ALA A 49 -0.99 3.48 -18.27
C ALA A 49 -0.21 4.71 -17.79
N PRO A 50 0.07 5.68 -18.69
CA PRO A 50 0.67 6.95 -18.32
C PRO A 50 -0.36 7.84 -17.59
N VAL A 51 0.13 8.66 -16.67
CA VAL A 51 -0.68 9.57 -15.87
C VAL A 51 0.03 10.91 -15.76
N LEU A 52 -0.55 12.00 -16.28
CA LEU A 52 -0.09 13.35 -16.01
C LEU A 52 -0.76 13.85 -14.72
N THR A 53 0.03 14.16 -13.70
CA THR A 53 -0.51 14.68 -12.44
C THR A 53 -1.07 16.08 -12.62
N LEU A 54 -2.16 16.38 -11.94
CA LEU A 54 -2.82 17.68 -11.96
C LEU A 54 -2.69 18.37 -10.60
N SER A 55 -2.82 19.69 -10.60
CA SER A 55 -3.05 20.43 -9.35
C SER A 55 -4.42 20.02 -8.78
N ASN A 56 -4.59 20.14 -7.47
CA ASN A 56 -5.88 19.85 -6.85
C ASN A 56 -6.95 20.85 -7.34
N GLU A 57 -6.55 22.09 -7.63
CA GLU A 57 -7.39 23.14 -8.21
C GLU A 57 -7.90 22.76 -9.62
N ASP A 58 -7.01 22.36 -10.53
CA ASP A 58 -7.40 21.93 -11.88
C ASP A 58 -8.29 20.69 -11.83
N CYS A 59 -8.03 19.79 -10.88
CA CYS A 59 -8.83 18.59 -10.71
C CYS A 59 -10.26 18.90 -10.22
N LEU A 60 -10.41 19.79 -9.23
CA LEU A 60 -11.71 20.24 -8.73
C LEU A 60 -12.57 20.88 -9.83
N GLN A 61 -11.96 21.58 -10.78
CA GLN A 61 -12.68 22.18 -11.91
C GLN A 61 -13.19 21.15 -12.92
N ARG A 62 -12.58 19.96 -12.96
CA ARG A 62 -12.85 18.91 -13.95
C ARG A 62 -13.73 17.79 -13.44
N LEU A 63 -13.88 17.66 -12.12
CA LEU A 63 -14.65 16.57 -11.50
C LEU A 63 -16.02 17.05 -11.01
N PRO A 64 -17.05 16.18 -11.06
CA PRO A 64 -18.38 16.50 -10.56
C PRO A 64 -18.51 16.37 -9.03
N TYR A 65 -17.42 16.10 -8.31
CA TYR A 65 -17.40 15.88 -6.86
C TYR A 65 -16.12 16.44 -6.21
N PRO A 66 -16.13 16.73 -4.90
CA PRO A 66 -14.98 17.32 -4.21
C PRO A 66 -13.83 16.32 -4.06
N ILE A 67 -12.61 16.86 -3.94
CA ILE A 67 -11.41 16.12 -3.55
C ILE A 67 -10.78 16.73 -2.30
N ALA A 68 -9.99 15.94 -1.58
CA ALA A 68 -9.20 16.39 -0.45
C ALA A 68 -7.76 16.74 -0.85
N GLN A 69 -7.04 17.47 0.00
CA GLN A 69 -5.65 17.90 -0.26
C GLN A 69 -4.65 16.74 -0.30
N ASP A 70 -4.97 15.64 0.38
CA ASP A 70 -4.22 14.39 0.36
C ASP A 70 -4.59 13.48 -0.82
N HIS A 71 -5.28 14.01 -1.84
CA HIS A 71 -5.44 13.36 -3.13
C HIS A 71 -4.40 13.87 -4.14
N ILE A 72 -3.97 12.96 -5.02
CA ILE A 72 -3.34 13.26 -6.30
C ILE A 72 -4.40 13.01 -7.37
N CYS A 73 -4.57 13.95 -8.27
CA CYS A 73 -5.33 13.71 -9.48
C CYS A 73 -4.41 13.42 -10.66
N GLY A 74 -4.84 12.52 -11.53
CA GLY A 74 -4.11 12.09 -12.70
C GLY A 74 -5.00 12.11 -13.93
N TRP A 75 -4.46 12.52 -15.07
CA TRP A 75 -5.17 12.46 -16.34
C TRP A 75 -4.19 12.26 -17.49
N TYR A 76 -4.63 11.65 -18.59
CA TYR A 76 -3.80 11.56 -19.79
C TYR A 76 -4.60 11.70 -21.09
N GLY A 77 -5.85 11.22 -21.08
CA GLY A 77 -6.76 11.30 -22.21
C GLY A 77 -7.98 10.41 -21.98
N GLU A 78 -8.96 10.51 -22.88
CA GLU A 78 -10.06 9.55 -22.94
C GLU A 78 -9.52 8.15 -23.28
N GLY A 79 -10.11 7.12 -22.66
CA GLY A 79 -9.69 5.73 -22.77
C GLY A 79 -8.42 5.37 -21.97
N VAL A 80 -7.85 6.31 -21.21
CA VAL A 80 -6.63 6.06 -20.42
C VAL A 80 -6.89 6.36 -18.95
N GLY A 81 -6.57 5.38 -18.09
CA GLY A 81 -6.75 5.47 -16.65
C GLY A 81 -6.66 4.10 -16.00
N PHE A 82 -7.01 4.03 -14.72
CA PHE A 82 -7.27 2.75 -14.06
C PHE A 82 -8.74 2.34 -14.22
N CYS A 83 -9.07 1.11 -13.81
CA CYS A 83 -10.44 0.64 -13.78
C CYS A 83 -10.77 -0.11 -12.49
N ASP A 84 -12.02 -0.57 -12.38
CA ASP A 84 -12.43 -1.49 -11.33
C ASP A 84 -11.47 -2.69 -11.26
N GLY A 85 -11.13 -3.09 -10.04
CA GLY A 85 -10.13 -4.14 -9.78
C GLY A 85 -8.69 -3.63 -9.62
N ASP A 86 -8.39 -2.38 -10.00
CA ASP A 86 -7.08 -1.76 -9.73
C ASP A 86 -6.98 -1.07 -8.36
N SER A 87 -8.07 -1.05 -7.58
CA SER A 87 -8.14 -0.39 -6.27
C SER A 87 -7.02 -0.84 -5.33
N GLY A 88 -6.31 0.14 -4.75
CA GLY A 88 -5.11 -0.14 -3.93
C GLY A 88 -3.82 -0.34 -4.73
N GLY A 89 -3.88 -0.33 -6.06
CA GLY A 89 -2.74 -0.41 -6.96
C GLY A 89 -1.83 0.81 -6.89
N PRO A 90 -0.59 0.71 -7.38
CA PRO A 90 0.40 1.77 -7.24
C PRO A 90 0.33 2.81 -8.36
N LEU A 91 0.50 4.08 -7.98
CA LEU A 91 0.93 5.15 -8.89
C LEU A 91 2.42 5.41 -8.67
N LEU A 92 3.21 5.16 -9.71
CA LEU A 92 4.67 5.20 -9.65
C LEU A 92 5.23 6.45 -10.34
N LEU A 93 6.20 7.08 -9.70
CA LEU A 93 6.98 8.19 -10.26
C LEU A 93 8.43 8.04 -9.83
N ASN A 94 9.37 8.03 -10.77
CA ASN A 94 10.82 7.96 -10.51
C ASN A 94 11.26 6.82 -9.57
N GLY A 95 10.61 5.66 -9.65
CA GLY A 95 10.92 4.50 -8.80
C GLY A 95 10.35 4.57 -7.38
N GLU A 96 9.44 5.50 -7.11
CA GLU A 96 8.74 5.67 -5.84
C GLU A 96 7.23 5.47 -6.01
N ILE A 97 6.56 5.00 -4.94
CA ILE A 97 5.10 4.93 -4.88
C ILE A 97 4.52 6.26 -4.39
N VAL A 98 4.20 7.16 -5.33
CA VAL A 98 3.68 8.50 -4.99
C VAL A 98 2.20 8.50 -4.65
N GLY A 99 1.45 7.54 -5.19
CA GLY A 99 0.01 7.43 -4.98
C GLY A 99 -0.50 5.99 -4.91
N VAL A 100 -1.73 5.85 -4.40
CA VAL A 100 -2.48 4.59 -4.35
C VAL A 100 -3.81 4.79 -5.06
N VAL A 101 -4.15 3.92 -6.01
CA VAL A 101 -5.43 3.96 -6.75
C VAL A 101 -6.60 3.98 -5.76
N SER A 102 -7.47 5.00 -5.87
CA SER A 102 -8.55 5.23 -4.91
C SER A 102 -9.93 5.31 -5.55
N MET A 103 -10.18 6.29 -6.41
CA MET A 103 -11.52 6.51 -6.98
C MET A 103 -11.47 7.18 -8.36
N GLY A 104 -12.39 6.81 -9.22
CA GLY A 104 -12.58 7.36 -10.56
C GLY A 104 -14.08 7.48 -10.85
N TYR A 105 -14.44 8.09 -11.97
CA TYR A 105 -15.85 8.19 -12.38
C TYR A 105 -16.32 6.93 -13.10
N ASP A 106 -15.77 6.70 -14.28
CA ASP A 106 -15.96 5.54 -15.15
C ASP A 106 -14.58 5.26 -15.81
N CYS A 107 -14.28 4.01 -16.12
CA CYS A 107 -12.99 3.58 -16.63
C CYS A 107 -12.62 4.29 -17.93
N GLY A 108 -11.54 5.07 -17.89
CA GLY A 108 -11.09 5.82 -19.06
C GLY A 108 -12.10 6.86 -19.57
N SER A 109 -13.00 7.36 -18.71
CA SER A 109 -14.02 8.36 -19.07
C SER A 109 -13.50 9.69 -19.62
N GLY A 110 -12.19 9.93 -19.56
CA GLY A 110 -11.57 11.21 -19.90
C GLY A 110 -11.67 12.25 -18.78
N LEU A 111 -12.33 11.93 -17.67
CA LEU A 111 -12.22 12.68 -16.43
C LEU A 111 -10.94 12.30 -15.67
N PRO A 112 -10.43 13.15 -14.76
CA PRO A 112 -9.30 12.78 -13.92
C PRO A 112 -9.59 11.59 -13.00
N ASP A 113 -8.58 10.75 -12.82
CA ASP A 113 -8.53 9.69 -11.82
C ASP A 113 -7.94 10.21 -10.51
N ILE A 114 -8.38 9.66 -9.37
CA ILE A 114 -7.91 10.06 -8.04
C ILE A 114 -7.13 8.93 -7.36
N TYR A 115 -6.01 9.34 -6.80
CA TYR A 115 -5.08 8.52 -6.05
C TYR A 115 -4.90 9.12 -4.65
N THR A 116 -4.78 8.28 -3.61
CA THR A 116 -4.35 8.74 -2.28
C THR A 116 -2.88 9.11 -2.32
N ARG A 117 -2.54 10.31 -1.84
CA ARG A 117 -1.17 10.85 -1.84
C ARG A 117 -0.32 10.21 -0.73
N VAL A 118 0.59 9.32 -1.09
CA VAL A 118 1.42 8.58 -0.11
C VAL A 118 2.25 9.52 0.75
N TYR A 119 2.76 10.62 0.17
CA TYR A 119 3.58 11.60 0.89
C TYR A 119 2.89 12.17 2.14
N SER A 120 1.58 12.47 2.05
CA SER A 120 0.77 12.99 3.17
C SER A 120 0.71 12.03 4.35
N TYR A 121 0.89 10.73 4.11
CA TYR A 121 0.79 9.68 5.12
C TYR A 121 2.16 9.18 5.61
N LEU A 122 3.29 9.69 5.09
CA LEU A 122 4.63 9.23 5.48
C LEU A 122 4.89 9.24 6.99
N PRO A 123 4.50 10.28 7.77
CA PRO A 123 4.70 10.26 9.21
C PRO A 123 3.99 9.07 9.89
N TRP A 124 2.76 8.77 9.43
CA TRP A 124 1.99 7.63 9.92
C TRP A 124 2.64 6.30 9.50
N ILE A 125 2.99 6.14 8.21
CA ILE A 125 3.63 4.93 7.67
C ILE A 125 4.93 4.63 8.43
N LYS A 126 5.84 5.60 8.53
CA LYS A 126 7.13 5.45 9.23
C LYS A 126 6.93 5.11 10.71
N ARG A 127 5.91 5.70 11.37
CA ARG A 127 5.57 5.39 12.76
C ARG A 127 5.09 3.94 12.93
N VAL A 128 4.24 3.45 12.03
CA VAL A 128 3.73 2.07 12.05
C VAL A 128 4.88 1.09 11.81
N ILE A 129 5.67 1.28 10.75
CA ILE A 129 6.83 0.42 10.44
C ILE A 129 7.80 0.33 11.63
N ARG A 130 8.14 1.48 12.25
CA ARG A 130 9.04 1.50 13.41
C ARG A 130 8.49 0.74 14.62
N LYS A 131 7.19 0.86 14.90
CA LYS A 131 6.54 0.12 16.01
C LYS A 131 6.61 -1.38 15.75
N THR A 132 6.25 -1.82 14.55
CA THR A 132 6.28 -3.23 14.16
C THR A 132 7.69 -3.81 14.32
N ASN A 133 8.73 -3.14 13.82
CA ASN A 133 10.11 -3.59 13.92
C ASN A 133 10.62 -3.72 15.37
N LYS A 134 10.16 -2.86 16.29
CA LYS A 134 10.50 -2.98 17.73
C LYS A 134 9.89 -4.23 18.35
N HIS A 135 8.63 -4.54 18.02
CA HIS A 135 7.98 -5.74 18.51
C HIS A 135 8.66 -7.00 17.98
N THR A 136 8.95 -7.07 16.67
CA THR A 136 9.64 -8.23 16.07
C THR A 136 11.00 -8.48 16.75
N LYS A 137 11.83 -7.45 16.91
CA LYS A 137 13.13 -7.59 17.60
C LYS A 137 13.01 -8.05 19.05
N ALA A 138 12.02 -7.55 19.79
CA ALA A 138 11.79 -7.98 21.17
C ALA A 138 11.39 -9.46 21.25
N PHE A 139 10.54 -9.93 20.34
CA PHE A 139 10.17 -11.34 20.25
C PHE A 139 11.34 -12.24 19.84
N ASP A 140 12.17 -11.81 18.89
CA ASP A 140 13.35 -12.56 18.45
C ASP A 140 14.40 -12.64 19.55
N TYR A 141 14.63 -11.55 20.28
CA TYR A 141 15.50 -11.53 21.45
C TYR A 141 15.00 -12.50 22.53
N LEU A 142 13.71 -12.48 22.85
CA LEU A 142 13.13 -13.38 23.85
C LEU A 142 13.26 -14.86 23.41
N ARG A 143 13.02 -15.16 22.13
CA ARG A 143 13.22 -16.50 21.56
C ARG A 143 14.67 -16.97 21.68
N GLY A 144 15.63 -16.10 21.35
CA GLY A 144 17.06 -16.39 21.47
C GLY A 144 17.47 -16.67 22.92
N TRP A 145 17.00 -15.84 23.86
CA TRP A 145 17.26 -16.03 25.29
C TRP A 145 16.70 -17.35 25.81
N ILE A 146 15.45 -17.70 25.49
CA ILE A 146 14.83 -18.98 25.88
C ILE A 146 15.63 -20.16 25.31
N SER A 147 16.12 -20.03 24.08
CA SER A 147 16.88 -21.10 23.40
C SER A 147 18.26 -21.31 24.05
N ASN A 148 18.89 -20.25 24.55
CA ASN A 148 20.24 -20.31 25.15
C ASN A 148 20.26 -20.75 26.63
N GLN A 149 19.15 -20.67 27.36
CA GLN A 149 19.09 -21.00 28.79
C GLN A 149 18.93 -22.50 29.10
N ASN A 150 18.78 -23.35 28.07
CA ASN A 150 18.48 -24.79 28.16
C ASN A 150 17.55 -25.16 29.35
N PRO A 151 16.37 -24.51 29.49
CA PRO A 151 15.56 -24.66 30.69
C PRO A 151 14.94 -26.07 30.79
N PRO A 152 14.67 -26.58 32.01
CA PRO A 152 13.97 -27.84 32.22
C PRO A 152 12.69 -27.94 31.38
N SER A 153 12.37 -29.14 30.88
CA SER A 153 11.30 -29.39 29.89
C SER A 153 9.93 -28.77 30.23
N ALA A 154 9.56 -28.72 31.52
CA ALA A 154 8.32 -28.11 32.01
C ALA A 154 8.28 -26.57 31.90
N ILE A 155 9.43 -25.90 31.98
CA ILE A 155 9.57 -24.44 31.85
C ILE A 155 9.67 -24.05 30.38
N ARG A 156 10.33 -24.89 29.56
CA ARG A 156 10.46 -24.69 28.12
C ARG A 156 9.09 -24.67 27.42
N LEU A 157 8.18 -25.56 27.78
CA LEU A 157 6.82 -25.60 27.21
C LEU A 157 5.97 -24.39 27.64
N LYS A 158 6.05 -23.96 28.90
CA LYS A 158 5.35 -22.76 29.40
C LYS A 158 5.86 -21.46 28.76
N LEU A 159 7.17 -21.33 28.55
CA LEU A 159 7.76 -20.15 27.89
C LEU A 159 7.48 -20.11 26.39
N LEU A 160 7.48 -21.28 25.71
CA LEU A 160 7.06 -21.37 24.31
C LEU A 160 5.57 -21.04 24.16
N LEU A 161 4.70 -21.53 25.06
CA LEU A 161 3.28 -21.16 25.11
C LEU A 161 3.09 -19.67 25.38
N LEU A 162 3.84 -19.06 26.30
CA LEU A 162 3.80 -17.60 26.50
C LEU A 162 4.27 -16.81 25.27
N SER A 163 5.25 -17.33 24.52
CA SER A 163 5.67 -16.71 23.25
C SER A 163 4.61 -16.82 22.15
N LEU A 164 3.86 -17.93 22.11
CA LEU A 164 2.72 -18.15 21.21
C LEU A 164 1.52 -17.28 21.60
N ILE A 165 1.20 -17.20 22.90
CA ILE A 165 0.17 -16.32 23.44
C ILE A 165 0.53 -14.85 23.17
N GLY A 166 1.80 -14.47 23.29
CA GLY A 166 2.29 -13.14 22.91
C GLY A 166 2.07 -12.82 21.42
N LYS A 167 2.23 -13.80 20.51
CA LYS A 167 1.87 -13.65 19.09
C LYS A 167 0.36 -13.48 18.89
N ILE A 168 -0.47 -14.21 19.65
CA ILE A 168 -1.94 -14.11 19.60
C ILE A 168 -2.41 -12.73 20.10
N ILE A 169 -1.85 -12.22 21.20
CA ILE A 169 -2.17 -10.88 21.74
C ILE A 169 -1.69 -9.77 20.79
N LEU A 170 -0.54 -9.94 20.13
CA LEU A 170 -0.06 -9.01 19.11
C LEU A 170 -0.98 -9.01 17.88
N LEU A 171 -1.48 -10.17 17.46
CA LEU A 171 -2.46 -10.31 16.38
C LEU A 171 -3.78 -9.62 16.74
N GLU A 172 -4.31 -9.79 17.95
CA GLU A 172 -5.54 -9.10 18.38
C GLU A 172 -5.38 -7.57 18.43
N ARG A 173 -4.27 -7.05 18.96
CA ARG A 173 -4.03 -5.60 19.02
C ARG A 173 -3.79 -4.97 17.64
N VAL A 174 -3.15 -5.69 16.73
CA VAL A 174 -2.95 -5.24 15.34
C VAL A 174 -4.27 -5.31 14.56
N MET A 175 -5.07 -6.35 14.76
CA MET A 175 -6.40 -6.49 14.14
C MET A 175 -7.39 -5.43 14.66
N LEU A 176 -7.36 -5.12 15.96
CA LEU A 176 -8.17 -4.03 16.56
C LEU A 176 -7.78 -2.62 16.11
N HIS A 177 -6.55 -2.42 15.62
CA HIS A 177 -6.10 -1.14 15.05
C HIS A 177 -6.32 -1.04 13.53
N LEU A 178 -6.63 -2.14 12.84
CA LEU A 178 -6.99 -2.17 11.42
C LEU A 178 -8.52 -2.21 11.21
N ALA A 179 -9.30 -2.41 12.27
CA ALA A 179 -10.77 -2.43 12.27
C ALA A 179 -11.41 -1.10 12.76
N ARG A 180 -10.64 -0.01 12.76
CA ARG A 180 -11.09 1.38 12.97
C ARG A 180 -10.48 2.24 11.88
#